data_AF-A0A939ZT72-F1
#
_entry.id   AF-A0A939ZT72-F1
#
_cell.length_a   1.000
_cell.length_b   1.000
_cell.length_c   1.000
_cell.angle_alpha   90.00
_cell.angle_beta   90.00
_cell.angle_gamma   90.00
#
_symmetry.space_group_name_H-M   'P 1'
#
loop_
_entity.id
_entity.type
_entity.pdbx_description
1 polymer ?
#
loop_
_entity_poly.entity_id
_entity_poly.type
_entity_poly.pdbx_seq_one_letter_code
_entity_poly.pdbx_strand_id
1 'polypeptide(L)'
;APLGIKRPFWETNALGVCVGGSGAYLTCEDLAKIALCYLDGGMYDGKQVVPAFWAEAVAKKQTSPSKNWSADGFSYYFWLEKNGSYRLEGLFGQFGVIIPEKKTVIAVTGAHVSDALIAKTINDYLVKDIFRDEDGEKELSAYLAERDKRLLPKPSERNIEKEVTFSGKKYKRKGCVTEISKLMT
;
A
#
# COMPACT_ATOMS: atom_id res chain seq x y z
N ALA A 1 9.52 -10.43 -13.52
CA ALA A 1 10.16 -9.19 -13.06
C ALA A 1 10.72 -9.40 -11.65
N PRO A 2 11.79 -8.71 -11.23
CA PRO A 2 12.53 -9.01 -9.99
C PRO A 2 11.72 -8.86 -8.70
N LEU A 3 10.73 -7.95 -8.66
CA LEU A 3 9.82 -7.79 -7.52
C LEU A 3 8.53 -8.64 -7.62
N GLY A 4 8.39 -9.51 -8.62
CA GLY A 4 7.19 -10.34 -8.77
C GLY A 4 5.88 -9.57 -9.03
N ILE A 5 5.94 -8.29 -9.39
CA ILE A 5 4.77 -7.48 -9.79
C ILE A 5 4.21 -8.06 -11.10
N LYS A 6 3.02 -8.66 -11.03
CA LYS A 6 2.46 -9.46 -12.14
C LYS A 6 1.83 -8.63 -13.26
N ARG A 7 1.28 -7.46 -12.92
CA ARG A 7 0.56 -6.58 -13.86
C ARG A 7 1.00 -5.13 -13.68
N PRO A 8 2.28 -4.81 -13.97
CA PRO A 8 2.72 -3.43 -13.89
C PRO A 8 1.97 -2.61 -14.94
N PHE A 9 1.29 -1.54 -14.51
CA PHE A 9 0.74 -0.54 -15.40
C PHE A 9 1.22 0.83 -14.95
N TRP A 10 1.69 1.60 -15.93
CA TRP A 10 2.11 2.97 -15.75
C TRP A 10 1.44 3.80 -16.84
N GLU A 11 0.76 4.87 -16.45
CA GLU A 11 0.19 5.81 -17.41
C GLU A 11 1.27 6.38 -18.31
N THR A 12 0.91 6.51 -19.59
CA THR A 12 1.77 7.08 -20.62
C THR A 12 1.05 8.23 -21.31
N ASN A 13 1.81 9.21 -21.78
CA ASN A 13 1.27 10.24 -22.66
C ASN A 13 0.97 9.66 -24.06
N ALA A 14 0.43 10.50 -24.96
CA ALA A 14 0.10 10.09 -26.32
C ALA A 14 1.30 9.57 -27.15
N LEU A 15 2.53 9.82 -26.71
CA LEU A 15 3.76 9.34 -27.33
C LEU A 15 4.30 8.05 -26.68
N GLY A 16 3.58 7.47 -25.72
CA GLY A 16 3.99 6.27 -24.99
C GLY A 16 5.04 6.52 -23.90
N VAL A 17 5.32 7.78 -23.54
CA VAL A 17 6.28 8.11 -22.48
C VAL A 17 5.58 8.07 -21.12
N CYS A 18 6.15 7.34 -20.16
CA CYS A 18 5.60 7.22 -18.81
C CYS A 18 5.52 8.57 -18.09
N VAL A 19 4.44 8.78 -17.35
CA VAL A 19 4.32 9.91 -16.43
C VAL A 19 5.16 9.64 -15.18
N GLY A 20 6.48 9.87 -15.25
CA GLY A 20 7.42 9.37 -14.23
C GLY A 20 7.19 9.82 -12.77
N GLY A 21 6.38 10.86 -12.52
CA GLY A 21 6.04 11.33 -11.19
C GLY A 21 4.73 10.78 -10.59
N SER A 22 3.91 10.08 -11.39
CA SER A 22 2.58 9.58 -10.97
C SER A 22 2.11 8.43 -11.87
N GLY A 23 0.85 8.02 -11.79
CA GLY A 23 0.26 7.13 -12.81
C GLY A 23 0.73 5.67 -12.76
N ALA A 24 1.51 5.27 -11.76
CA ALA A 24 1.79 3.87 -11.48
C ALA A 24 0.60 3.23 -10.74
N TYR A 25 0.04 2.16 -11.31
CA TYR A 25 -1.07 1.42 -10.71
C TYR A 25 -0.51 0.17 -10.04
N LEU A 26 -0.46 0.21 -8.72
CA LEU A 26 0.11 -0.84 -7.89
C LEU A 26 -0.96 -1.35 -6.91
N THR A 27 -0.94 -2.64 -6.64
CA THR A 27 -1.66 -3.14 -5.46
C THR A 27 -0.94 -2.69 -4.19
N CYS A 28 -1.63 -2.72 -3.05
CA CYS A 28 -0.99 -2.47 -1.75
C CYS A 28 0.18 -3.44 -1.50
N GLU A 29 0.05 -4.69 -1.95
CA GLU A 29 1.12 -5.69 -1.88
C GLU A 29 2.32 -5.30 -2.76
N ASP A 30 2.10 -4.82 -3.98
CA ASP A 30 3.19 -4.40 -4.87
C ASP A 30 3.95 -3.19 -4.30
N LEU A 31 3.24 -2.23 -3.71
CA LEU A 31 3.85 -1.11 -3.00
C LEU A 31 4.67 -1.58 -1.78
N ALA A 32 4.15 -2.55 -1.01
CA ALA A 32 4.87 -3.14 0.10
C ALA A 32 6.16 -3.84 -0.35
N LYS A 33 6.16 -4.53 -1.49
CA LYS A 33 7.36 -5.17 -2.05
C LYS A 33 8.43 -4.15 -2.42
N ILE A 34 8.04 -3.01 -2.99
CA ILE A 34 8.97 -1.90 -3.26
C ILE A 34 9.56 -1.37 -1.95
N ALA A 35 8.72 -1.13 -0.94
CA ALA A 35 9.18 -0.66 0.36
C ALA A 35 10.11 -1.67 1.05
N LEU A 36 9.78 -2.97 1.02
CA LEU A 36 10.63 -4.04 1.54
C LEU A 36 11.98 -4.11 0.83
N CYS A 37 11.99 -3.91 -0.49
CA CYS A 37 13.22 -3.86 -1.25
C CYS A 37 14.15 -2.76 -0.75
N TYR A 38 13.64 -1.57 -0.43
CA TYR A 38 14.46 -0.49 0.13
C TYR A 38 14.84 -0.72 1.59
N LEU A 39 13.94 -1.32 2.39
CA LEU A 39 14.26 -1.74 3.75
C LEU A 39 15.45 -2.70 3.79
N ASP A 40 15.51 -3.63 2.84
CA ASP A 40 16.57 -4.65 2.72
C ASP A 40 17.73 -4.19 1.81
N GLY A 41 18.05 -2.90 1.81
CA GLY A 41 19.24 -2.37 1.11
C GLY A 41 19.21 -2.56 -0.41
N GLY A 42 18.02 -2.58 -1.00
CA GLY A 42 17.80 -2.80 -2.43
C GLY A 42 17.67 -4.26 -2.85
N MET A 43 17.66 -5.19 -1.89
CA MET A 43 17.50 -6.63 -2.13
C MET A 43 16.03 -7.05 -2.08
N TYR A 44 15.65 -8.00 -2.90
CA TYR A 44 14.37 -8.68 -2.81
C TYR A 44 14.52 -10.13 -3.26
N ASP A 45 14.04 -11.08 -2.46
CA ASP A 45 14.12 -12.53 -2.75
C ASP A 45 15.54 -12.99 -3.14
N GLY A 46 16.53 -12.53 -2.37
CA GLY A 46 17.95 -12.87 -2.57
C GLY A 46 18.61 -12.22 -3.79
N LYS A 47 17.97 -11.27 -4.48
CA LYS A 47 18.51 -10.58 -5.65
C LYS A 47 18.61 -9.08 -5.44
N GLN A 48 19.70 -8.46 -5.91
CA GLN A 48 19.86 -7.01 -5.91
C GLN A 48 18.98 -6.40 -7.01
N VAL A 49 17.89 -5.74 -6.61
CA VAL A 49 16.94 -5.11 -7.54
C VAL A 49 17.27 -3.62 -7.73
N VAL A 50 17.55 -2.94 -6.63
CA VAL A 50 18.04 -1.54 -6.61
C VAL A 50 19.49 -1.58 -6.15
N PRO A 51 20.44 -0.87 -6.78
CA PRO A 51 21.83 -0.87 -6.31
C PRO A 51 21.94 -0.48 -4.83
N ALA A 52 22.75 -1.21 -4.05
CA ALA A 52 22.86 -1.01 -2.60
C ALA A 52 23.22 0.43 -2.22
N PHE A 53 24.16 1.05 -2.95
CA PHE A 53 24.55 2.44 -2.71
C PHE A 53 23.38 3.43 -2.91
N TRP A 54 22.46 3.12 -3.83
CA TRP A 54 21.28 3.94 -4.08
C TRP A 54 20.26 3.76 -2.96
N ALA A 55 19.98 2.52 -2.56
CA ALA A 55 19.11 2.23 -1.43
C ALA A 55 19.60 2.84 -0.11
N GLU A 56 20.91 2.92 0.09
CA GLU A 56 21.49 3.64 1.24
C GLU A 56 21.33 5.16 1.11
N ALA A 57 21.48 5.71 -0.10
CA ALA A 57 21.41 7.14 -0.34
C ALA A 57 19.99 7.72 -0.13
N VAL A 58 18.93 6.95 -0.43
CA VAL A 58 17.54 7.44 -0.24
C VAL A 58 17.21 7.72 1.22
N ALA A 59 17.83 7.04 2.18
CA ALA A 59 17.59 7.24 3.60
C ALA A 59 18.37 8.45 4.18
N LYS A 60 19.24 9.08 3.38
CA LYS A 60 20.06 10.23 3.79
C LYS A 60 19.48 11.52 3.24
N LYS A 61 19.34 12.52 4.11
CA LYS A 61 18.79 13.84 3.77
C LYS A 61 19.64 14.56 2.72
N GLN A 62 19.02 14.87 1.58
CA GLN A 62 19.65 15.67 0.51
C GLN A 62 19.21 17.13 0.59
N THR A 63 17.96 17.37 0.98
CA THR A 63 17.42 18.72 1.15
C THR A 63 16.41 18.76 2.29
N SER A 64 16.12 19.98 2.78
CA SER A 64 15.05 20.23 3.73
C SER A 64 13.83 20.77 2.97
N PRO A 65 12.61 20.27 3.24
CA PRO A 65 11.39 20.84 2.69
C PRO A 65 11.18 22.29 3.15
N SER A 66 10.20 22.97 2.55
CA SER A 66 9.74 24.25 3.08
C SER A 66 9.21 24.08 4.51
N LYS A 67 9.26 25.16 5.32
CA LYS A 67 8.92 25.13 6.76
C LYS A 67 7.49 24.62 7.08
N ASN A 68 6.61 24.58 6.09
CA ASN A 68 5.21 24.18 6.26
C ASN A 68 4.98 22.69 6.00
N TRP A 69 6.03 21.93 5.66
CA TRP A 69 5.92 20.49 5.44
C TRP A 69 6.31 19.72 6.71
N SER A 70 5.60 18.62 6.98
CA SER A 70 5.80 17.82 8.19
C SER A 70 7.08 16.97 8.18
N ALA A 71 7.58 16.63 6.99
CA ALA A 71 8.78 15.80 6.85
C ALA A 71 10.05 16.56 7.28
N ASP A 72 11.01 15.82 7.85
CA ASP A 72 12.32 16.38 8.21
C ASP A 72 13.18 16.65 6.97
N GLY A 73 13.09 15.78 5.97
CA GLY A 73 13.98 15.80 4.81
C GLY A 73 13.33 15.26 3.55
N PHE A 74 14.02 15.47 2.43
CA PHE A 74 13.70 14.83 1.16
C PHE A 74 14.98 14.30 0.49
N SER A 75 14.87 13.15 -0.17
CA SER A 75 15.96 12.47 -0.85
C SER A 75 15.42 11.57 -1.95
N TYR A 76 15.84 11.75 -3.20
CA TYR A 76 15.52 10.87 -4.35
C TYR A 76 14.06 10.34 -4.38
N TYR A 77 13.06 11.20 -4.21
CA TYR A 77 11.62 10.88 -4.16
C TYR A 77 11.09 10.27 -2.85
N PHE A 78 11.89 10.26 -1.79
CA PHE A 78 11.48 9.85 -0.45
C PHE A 78 11.41 11.04 0.50
N TRP A 79 10.37 11.05 1.33
CA TRP A 79 10.23 11.93 2.47
C TRP A 79 10.86 11.27 3.70
N LEU A 80 11.66 12.02 4.45
CA LEU A 80 12.38 11.53 5.63
C LEU A 80 11.72 12.05 6.90
N GLU A 81 11.71 11.22 7.94
CA GLU A 81 11.19 11.54 9.26
C GLU A 81 12.29 11.62 10.31
N LYS A 82 12.04 12.36 11.39
CA LYS A 82 13.00 12.56 12.48
C LYS A 82 13.37 11.27 13.23
N ASN A 83 12.48 10.29 13.22
CA ASN A 83 12.70 8.99 13.83
C ASN A 83 13.50 8.02 12.93
N GLY A 84 14.06 8.50 11.81
CA GLY A 84 14.82 7.68 10.87
C GLY A 84 13.97 6.82 9.95
N SER A 85 12.64 6.86 10.08
CA SER A 85 11.75 6.30 9.05
C SER A 85 11.74 7.19 7.82
N TYR A 86 11.36 6.62 6.69
CA TYR A 86 11.23 7.35 5.44
C TYR A 86 10.11 6.74 4.61
N ARG A 87 9.57 7.50 3.66
CA ARG A 87 8.38 7.07 2.93
C ARG A 87 8.32 7.54 1.48
N LEU A 88 7.66 6.72 0.68
CA LEU A 88 7.03 7.11 -0.57
C LEU A 88 5.65 7.68 -0.23
N GLU A 89 5.31 8.82 -0.81
CA GLU A 89 4.02 9.48 -0.58
C GLU A 89 3.41 9.89 -1.92
N GLY A 90 2.13 9.57 -2.10
CA GLY A 90 1.32 10.01 -3.23
C GLY A 90 -0.01 10.56 -2.75
N LEU A 91 -0.58 11.44 -3.56
CA LEU A 91 -1.86 12.09 -3.27
C LEU A 91 -2.98 11.07 -3.02
N PHE A 92 -3.92 11.47 -2.18
CA PHE A 92 -5.12 10.72 -1.83
C PHE A 92 -4.89 9.51 -0.92
N GLY A 93 -3.81 9.51 -0.14
CA GLY A 93 -3.55 8.50 0.87
C GLY A 93 -2.69 7.33 0.40
N GLN A 94 -1.73 7.56 -0.50
CA GLN A 94 -0.81 6.51 -0.94
C GLN A 94 0.49 6.60 -0.13
N PHE A 95 0.81 5.58 0.65
CA PHE A 95 1.99 5.59 1.52
C PHE A 95 2.72 4.26 1.47
N GLY A 96 4.03 4.31 1.21
CA GLY A 96 4.96 3.22 1.46
C GLY A 96 5.96 3.67 2.51
N VAL A 97 5.70 3.37 3.78
CA VAL A 97 6.52 3.79 4.92
C VAL A 97 7.51 2.67 5.28
N ILE A 98 8.77 3.04 5.45
CA ILE A 98 9.88 2.14 5.75
C ILE A 98 10.45 2.53 7.11
N ILE A 99 10.51 1.56 8.03
CA ILE A 99 10.92 1.78 9.42
C ILE A 99 12.11 0.85 9.72
N PRO A 100 13.35 1.28 9.43
CA PRO A 100 14.54 0.43 9.58
C PRO A 100 14.74 -0.11 10.99
N GLU A 101 14.57 0.75 12.01
CA GLU A 101 14.69 0.37 13.43
C GLU A 101 13.80 -0.83 13.78
N LYS A 102 12.60 -0.88 13.21
CA LYS A 102 11.61 -1.93 13.46
C LYS A 102 11.63 -3.06 12.43
N LYS A 103 12.54 -3.01 11.45
CA LYS A 103 12.60 -3.95 10.30
C LYS A 103 11.22 -4.20 9.68
N THR A 104 10.45 -3.14 9.51
CA THR A 104 9.04 -3.20 9.13
C THR A 104 8.72 -2.17 8.05
N VAL A 105 7.75 -2.50 7.20
CA VAL A 105 7.14 -1.55 6.26
C VAL A 105 5.64 -1.48 6.45
N ILE A 106 5.06 -0.33 6.10
CA ILE A 106 3.61 -0.13 6.06
C ILE A 106 3.26 0.35 4.66
N ALA A 107 2.38 -0.39 3.98
CA ALA A 107 1.81 0.03 2.71
C ALA A 107 0.34 0.42 2.90
N VAL A 108 -0.04 1.57 2.38
CA VAL A 108 -1.41 2.09 2.39
C VAL A 108 -1.74 2.56 0.98
N THR A 109 -2.86 2.08 0.46
CA THR A 109 -3.51 2.63 -0.73
C THR A 109 -4.86 3.17 -0.33
N GLY A 110 -5.11 4.44 -0.62
CA GLY A 110 -6.27 5.18 -0.15
C GLY A 110 -7.01 5.93 -1.25
N ALA A 111 -8.10 6.58 -0.85
CA ALA A 111 -8.85 7.52 -1.68
C ALA A 111 -9.37 8.68 -0.82
N HIS A 112 -8.51 9.25 0.03
CA HIS A 112 -8.88 10.28 1.00
C HIS A 112 -8.23 11.62 0.68
N VAL A 113 -8.98 12.72 0.73
CA VAL A 113 -8.49 14.04 0.31
C VAL A 113 -7.44 14.68 1.22
N SER A 114 -7.33 14.23 2.47
CA SER A 114 -6.32 14.73 3.42
C SER A 114 -5.23 13.70 3.65
N ASP A 115 -4.08 13.92 3.00
CA ASP A 115 -2.87 13.11 3.17
C ASP A 115 -2.27 13.31 4.57
N ALA A 116 -2.33 14.55 5.09
CA ALA A 116 -1.83 14.88 6.43
C ALA A 116 -2.55 14.10 7.54
N LEU A 117 -3.87 13.89 7.41
CA LEU A 117 -4.62 13.08 8.37
C LEU A 117 -4.17 11.62 8.32
N ILE A 118 -4.00 11.05 7.14
CA ILE A 118 -3.53 9.67 6.99
C ILE A 118 -2.11 9.52 7.53
N ALA A 119 -1.20 10.43 7.18
CA ALA A 119 0.17 10.43 7.68
C ALA A 119 0.20 10.49 9.23
N LYS A 120 -0.64 11.35 9.83
CA LYS A 120 -0.79 11.42 11.29
C LYS A 120 -1.30 10.10 11.86
N THR A 121 -2.34 9.50 11.29
CA THR A 121 -2.88 8.21 11.75
C THR A 121 -1.85 7.09 11.63
N ILE A 122 -1.13 7.00 10.52
CA ILE A 122 -0.05 6.02 10.35
C ILE A 122 0.99 6.23 11.44
N ASN A 123 1.43 7.47 11.68
CA ASN A 123 2.46 7.73 12.68
C ASN A 123 1.99 7.40 14.10
N ASP A 124 0.81 7.88 14.47
CA ASP A 124 0.30 7.77 15.85
C ASP A 124 -0.07 6.34 16.23
N TYR A 125 -0.64 5.55 15.31
CA TYR A 125 -1.17 4.22 15.64
C TYR A 125 -0.36 3.06 15.09
N LEU A 126 0.42 3.28 14.02
CA LEU A 126 1.20 2.21 13.41
C LEU A 126 2.68 2.40 13.68
N VAL A 127 3.27 3.56 13.37
CA VAL A 127 4.72 3.74 13.53
C VAL A 127 5.13 3.75 14.99
N LYS A 128 4.41 4.45 15.88
CA LYS A 128 4.75 4.49 17.30
C LYS A 128 4.53 3.14 17.98
N ASP A 129 3.35 2.55 17.77
CA ASP A 129 2.88 1.42 18.58
C ASP A 129 3.17 0.04 17.97
N ILE A 130 3.69 -0.07 16.73
CA ILE A 130 4.04 -1.38 16.18
C ILE A 130 5.29 -1.94 16.85
N PHE A 131 5.17 -3.11 17.48
CA PHE A 131 6.28 -3.91 17.98
C PHE A 131 5.99 -5.38 17.69
N ARG A 132 7.06 -6.19 17.63
CA ARG A 132 6.94 -7.65 17.50
C ARG A 132 7.13 -8.26 18.88
N ASP A 133 6.11 -8.96 19.35
CA ASP A 133 6.15 -9.79 20.55
C ASP A 133 5.74 -11.24 20.21
N GLU A 134 5.94 -12.16 21.15
CA GLU A 134 5.66 -13.58 20.93
C GLU A 134 4.17 -13.85 20.63
N ASP A 135 3.28 -13.10 21.29
CA ASP A 135 1.84 -13.20 21.09
C ASP A 135 1.42 -12.74 19.69
N GLY A 136 1.94 -11.59 19.23
CA GLY A 136 1.71 -11.06 17.89
C GLY A 136 2.25 -11.98 16.78
N GLU A 137 3.41 -12.62 16.97
CA GLU A 137 3.92 -13.64 16.03
C GLU A 137 3.01 -14.86 15.95
N LYS A 138 2.48 -15.29 17.10
CA LYS A 138 1.55 -16.42 17.16
C LYS A 138 0.22 -16.08 16.50
N GLU A 139 -0.32 -14.89 16.75
CA GLU A 139 -1.55 -14.39 16.11
C GLU A 139 -1.37 -14.22 14.61
N LEU A 140 -0.24 -13.64 14.16
CA LEU A 140 0.08 -13.50 12.74
C LEU A 140 0.19 -14.87 12.07
N SER A 141 0.88 -15.81 12.69
CA SER A 141 1.03 -17.18 12.17
C SER A 141 -0.33 -17.87 12.04
N ALA A 142 -1.18 -17.76 13.06
CA ALA A 142 -2.54 -18.29 13.03
C ALA A 142 -3.40 -17.61 11.93
N TYR A 143 -3.30 -16.28 11.82
CA TYR A 143 -3.98 -15.51 10.78
C TYR A 143 -3.54 -15.94 9.39
N LEU A 144 -2.23 -16.06 9.12
CA LEU A 144 -1.71 -16.44 7.80
C LEU A 144 -2.11 -17.88 7.43
N ALA A 145 -2.07 -18.80 8.40
CA ALA A 145 -2.55 -20.18 8.20
C ALA A 145 -4.03 -20.24 7.81
N GLU A 146 -4.85 -19.31 8.33
CA GLU A 146 -6.28 -19.21 8.01
C GLU A 146 -6.57 -18.34 6.77
N ARG A 147 -5.78 -17.31 6.50
CA ARG A 147 -5.98 -16.36 5.40
C ARG A 147 -6.03 -17.08 4.06
N ASP A 148 -5.10 -18.00 3.84
CA ASP A 148 -5.01 -18.72 2.56
C ASP A 148 -6.12 -19.78 2.41
N LYS A 149 -6.78 -20.16 3.52
CA LYS A 149 -8.02 -20.97 3.52
C LYS A 149 -9.27 -20.13 3.30
N ARG A 150 -9.23 -18.83 3.61
CA ARG A 150 -10.28 -17.86 3.25
C ARG A 150 -10.21 -17.61 1.75
N LEU A 151 -10.69 -18.57 0.98
CA LEU A 151 -10.98 -18.37 -0.43
C LEU A 151 -11.97 -17.23 -0.53
N LEU A 152 -11.50 -16.05 -0.95
CA LEU A 152 -12.43 -15.11 -1.56
C LEU A 152 -13.06 -15.87 -2.72
N PRO A 153 -14.41 -15.88 -2.86
CA PRO A 153 -15.06 -16.58 -3.95
C PRO A 153 -14.39 -16.14 -5.26
N LYS A 154 -14.10 -17.12 -6.12
CA LYS A 154 -13.47 -16.84 -7.42
C LYS A 154 -14.27 -15.73 -8.11
N PRO A 155 -13.67 -14.84 -8.91
CA PRO A 155 -14.43 -13.79 -9.59
C PRO A 155 -15.68 -14.32 -10.34
N SER A 156 -15.63 -15.55 -10.87
CA SER A 156 -16.78 -16.27 -11.44
C SER A 156 -17.90 -16.59 -10.44
N GLU A 157 -17.57 -16.83 -9.18
CA GLU A 157 -18.47 -17.11 -8.06
C GLU A 157 -18.97 -15.83 -7.37
N ARG A 158 -18.44 -14.65 -7.72
CA ARG A 158 -18.96 -13.34 -7.28
C ARG A 158 -20.15 -12.85 -8.12
N ASN A 159 -20.42 -13.52 -9.23
CA ASN A 159 -21.50 -13.21 -10.19
C ASN A 159 -22.76 -14.06 -9.94
N ILE A 160 -23.12 -14.29 -8.69
CA ILE A 160 -24.34 -15.04 -8.35
C ILE A 160 -25.49 -14.04 -8.27
N GLU A 161 -26.57 -14.29 -9.02
CA GLU A 161 -27.82 -13.57 -8.81
C GLU A 161 -28.29 -13.81 -7.37
N LYS A 162 -28.33 -12.76 -6.55
CA LYS A 162 -28.70 -12.90 -5.14
C LYS A 162 -29.89 -12.00 -4.83
N GLU A 163 -30.95 -12.61 -4.30
CA GLU A 163 -32.06 -11.87 -3.71
C GLU A 163 -31.75 -11.59 -2.24
N VAL A 164 -31.89 -10.33 -1.84
CA VAL A 164 -31.68 -9.88 -0.46
C VAL A 164 -32.90 -9.11 0.00
N THR A 165 -33.36 -9.39 1.23
CA THR A 165 -34.43 -8.61 1.87
C THR A 165 -33.81 -7.63 2.85
N PHE A 166 -34.08 -6.33 2.66
CA PHE A 166 -33.61 -5.27 3.55
C PHE A 166 -34.75 -4.29 3.85
N SER A 167 -35.02 -4.04 5.13
CA SER A 167 -36.17 -3.25 5.61
C SER A 167 -37.51 -3.64 4.95
N GLY A 168 -37.78 -4.95 4.87
CA GLY A 168 -39.04 -5.48 4.31
C GLY A 168 -39.17 -5.40 2.79
N LYS A 169 -38.15 -4.91 2.07
CA LYS A 169 -38.14 -4.82 0.61
C LYS A 169 -37.18 -5.85 0.02
N LYS A 170 -37.57 -6.50 -1.08
CA LYS A 170 -36.73 -7.46 -1.81
C LYS A 170 -35.97 -6.78 -2.93
N TYR A 171 -34.68 -7.09 -3.02
CA TYR A 171 -33.77 -6.58 -4.05
C TYR A 171 -33.10 -7.75 -4.75
N LYS A 172 -32.97 -7.68 -6.07
CA LYS A 172 -32.23 -8.67 -6.86
C LYS A 172 -30.94 -8.04 -7.38
N ARG A 173 -29.81 -8.61 -7.01
CA ARG A 173 -28.49 -8.22 -7.51
C ARG A 173 -28.10 -9.12 -8.68
N LYS A 174 -27.80 -8.54 -9.85
CA LYS A 174 -27.22 -9.24 -11.00
C LYS A 174 -25.72 -8.91 -11.10
N GLY A 175 -24.84 -9.87 -10.84
CA GLY A 175 -23.39 -9.72 -11.03
C GLY A 175 -22.63 -8.91 -9.96
N CYS A 176 -21.39 -8.49 -10.26
CA CYS A 176 -20.71 -7.39 -9.55
C CYS A 176 -21.60 -6.14 -9.62
N VAL A 177 -21.72 -5.35 -8.55
CA VAL A 177 -22.74 -4.27 -8.44
C VAL A 177 -22.59 -3.25 -9.57
N THR A 178 -23.27 -3.50 -10.69
CA THR A 178 -23.40 -2.61 -11.84
C THR A 178 -24.83 -2.05 -11.91
N GLU A 179 -25.79 -2.72 -11.27
CA GLU A 179 -27.19 -2.31 -11.21
C GLU A 179 -27.90 -2.92 -9.98
N ILE A 180 -28.77 -2.17 -9.33
CA ILE A 180 -29.67 -2.65 -8.26
C ILE A 180 -31.09 -2.30 -8.68
N SER A 181 -31.94 -3.30 -8.89
CA SER A 181 -33.36 -3.11 -9.18
C SER A 181 -34.23 -3.56 -8.00
N LYS A 182 -35.27 -2.77 -7.73
CA LYS A 182 -36.30 -3.11 -6.73
C LYS A 182 -37.24 -4.14 -7.38
N LEU A 183 -37.39 -5.31 -6.76
CA LEU A 183 -38.41 -6.26 -7.20
C LEU A 183 -39.78 -5.66 -6.84
N MET A 184 -40.64 -5.42 -7.84
CA MET A 184 -42.00 -4.98 -7.59
C MET A 184 -42.76 -6.13 -6.91
N THR A 185 -43.52 -5.78 -5.85
CA THR A 185 -44.41 -6.68 -5.11
C THR A 185 -45.56 -7.16 -5.98
#